data_AF-A0A6A5QMS1-F1
#
_entry.id   AF-A0A6A5QMS1-F1
#
_cell.length_a   1.000
_cell.length_b   1.000
_cell.length_c   1.000
_cell.angle_alpha   90.00
_cell.angle_beta   90.00
_cell.angle_gamma   90.00
#
_symmetry.space_group_name_H-M   'P 1'
#
loop_
_entity.id
_entity.type
_entity.pdbx_description
1 polymer ?
#
loop_
_entity_poly.entity_id
_entity_poly.type
_entity_poly.pdbx_seq_one_letter_code
_entity_poly.pdbx_strand_id
1 'polypeptide(L)'
;MRVSTLAPILSATSLASARVIGLSAPAILTPNSTFTLTLLTQPYFQPVSDIAAVWGFQTPTQANPRGAPYTLGHFTNSSYLGPTKSNTLKNVTIEAVVPAELLEGKDQLLSVAVMSTYPPYAGPWTQAWNVTVHVGPGQNNSDLMSSTEVGWDESAICYA
;
A
#
# COMPACT_ATOMS: atom_id res chain seq x y z
N MET A 1 -18.01 -59.78 -11.81
CA MET A 1 -17.05 -58.66 -11.94
C MET A 1 -17.57 -57.50 -11.11
N ARG A 2 -16.88 -57.12 -10.03
CA ARG A 2 -17.27 -55.96 -9.20
C ARG A 2 -16.57 -54.72 -9.76
N VAL A 3 -17.33 -53.80 -10.32
CA VAL A 3 -16.82 -52.54 -10.85
C VAL A 3 -16.79 -51.56 -9.67
N SER A 4 -15.60 -51.32 -9.12
CA SER A 4 -15.39 -50.27 -8.12
C SER A 4 -15.33 -48.92 -8.81
N THR A 5 -16.38 -48.12 -8.67
CA THR A 5 -16.40 -46.72 -9.12
C THR A 5 -15.66 -45.85 -8.11
N LEU A 6 -14.43 -45.45 -8.45
CA LEU A 6 -13.71 -44.36 -7.77
C LEU A 6 -14.36 -43.03 -8.17
N ALA A 7 -15.12 -42.42 -7.25
CA ALA A 7 -15.61 -41.06 -7.42
C ALA A 7 -14.46 -40.06 -7.22
N PRO A 8 -14.14 -39.18 -8.18
CA PRO A 8 -13.13 -38.15 -7.98
C PRO A 8 -13.67 -37.11 -7.00
N ILE A 9 -13.03 -36.99 -5.85
CA ILE A 9 -13.28 -35.89 -4.91
C ILE A 9 -12.66 -34.63 -5.55
N LEU A 10 -13.49 -33.79 -6.15
CA LEU A 10 -13.09 -32.46 -6.60
C LEU A 10 -12.78 -31.64 -5.34
N SER A 11 -11.49 -31.49 -5.01
CA SER A 11 -11.05 -30.54 -4.00
C SER A 11 -11.41 -29.13 -4.49
N ALA A 12 -12.51 -28.58 -3.97
CA ALA A 12 -12.84 -27.18 -4.17
C ALA A 12 -11.78 -26.34 -3.49
N THR A 13 -10.76 -25.89 -4.24
CA THR A 13 -9.81 -24.88 -3.79
C THR A 13 -10.60 -23.61 -3.59
N SER A 14 -10.96 -23.27 -2.34
CA SER A 14 -11.54 -21.97 -2.03
C SER A 14 -10.52 -20.92 -2.46
N LEU A 15 -10.80 -20.18 -3.52
CA LEU A 15 -10.05 -18.97 -3.88
C LEU A 15 -10.25 -17.99 -2.72
N ALA A 16 -9.27 -17.92 -1.83
CA ALA A 16 -9.28 -16.96 -0.75
C ALA A 16 -9.27 -15.57 -1.38
N SER A 17 -10.38 -14.86 -1.25
CA SER A 17 -10.49 -13.50 -1.75
C SER A 17 -9.84 -12.55 -0.75
N ALA A 18 -9.31 -11.44 -1.24
CA ALA A 18 -8.55 -10.49 -0.45
C ALA A 18 -8.78 -9.07 -0.94
N ARG A 19 -8.44 -8.10 -0.08
CA ARG A 19 -8.43 -6.67 -0.42
C ARG A 19 -7.19 -6.00 0.17
N VAL A 20 -6.78 -4.89 -0.45
CA VAL A 20 -5.79 -3.98 0.15
C VAL A 20 -6.43 -3.22 1.31
N ILE A 21 -5.70 -3.09 2.41
CA ILE A 21 -6.15 -2.42 3.63
C ILE A 21 -5.14 -1.44 4.22
N GLY A 22 -3.97 -1.29 3.60
CA GLY A 22 -2.93 -0.50 4.23
C GLY A 22 -1.69 -0.31 3.39
N LEU A 23 -0.79 0.49 3.95
CA LEU A 23 0.52 0.83 3.42
C LEU A 23 1.57 0.45 4.45
N SER A 24 2.72 -0.03 3.98
CA SER A 24 3.94 -0.12 4.75
C SER A 24 5.16 0.27 3.92
N ALA A 25 6.11 0.95 4.54
CA ALA A 25 7.37 1.37 3.94
C ALA A 25 8.49 1.38 4.99
N PRO A 26 9.77 1.37 4.58
CA PRO A 26 10.89 1.58 5.49
C PRO A 26 10.75 2.90 6.25
N ALA A 27 11.09 2.89 7.53
CA ALA A 27 11.05 4.06 8.41
C ALA A 27 12.05 5.15 7.99
N ILE A 28 13.16 4.75 7.35
CA ILE A 28 14.19 5.65 6.85
C ILE A 28 14.32 5.46 5.35
N LEU A 29 14.32 6.56 4.60
CA LEU A 29 14.45 6.60 3.16
C LEU A 29 15.67 7.45 2.77
N THR A 30 16.57 6.89 1.96
CA THR A 30 17.69 7.66 1.41
C THR A 30 17.26 8.35 0.11
N PRO A 31 17.50 9.66 -0.09
CA PRO A 31 17.21 10.34 -1.37
C PRO A 31 17.83 9.62 -2.57
N ASN A 32 17.15 9.66 -3.72
CA ASN A 32 17.61 9.03 -4.96
C ASN A 32 17.90 7.51 -4.85
N SER A 33 17.33 6.84 -3.85
CA SER A 33 17.43 5.38 -3.70
C SER A 33 16.11 4.68 -4.00
N THR A 34 16.17 3.39 -4.33
CA THR A 34 15.00 2.52 -4.47
C THR A 34 14.58 2.01 -3.10
N PHE A 35 13.28 1.97 -2.83
CA PHE A 35 12.70 1.36 -1.64
C PHE A 35 11.51 0.47 -2.00
N THR A 36 11.16 -0.45 -1.09
CA THR A 36 9.98 -1.31 -1.27
C THR A 36 8.78 -0.69 -0.59
N LEU A 37 7.82 -0.25 -1.39
CA LEU A 37 6.49 0.13 -0.93
C LEU A 37 5.61 -1.12 -0.88
N THR A 38 5.03 -1.41 0.27
CA THR A 38 4.22 -2.61 0.49
C THR A 38 2.77 -2.24 0.73
N LEU A 39 1.87 -2.73 -0.11
CA LEU A 39 0.44 -2.68 0.14
C LEU A 39 0.06 -3.88 1.00
N LEU A 40 -0.57 -3.61 2.13
CA LEU A 40 -1.00 -4.62 3.09
C LEU A 40 -2.33 -5.22 2.65
N THR A 41 -2.41 -6.55 2.63
CA THR A 41 -3.61 -7.28 2.19
C THR A 41 -4.23 -8.07 3.33
N GLN A 42 -5.54 -8.24 3.29
CA GLN A 42 -6.24 -9.11 4.24
C GLN A 42 -7.31 -9.96 3.54
N PRO A 43 -7.74 -11.08 4.15
CA PRO A 43 -8.90 -11.84 3.67
C PRO A 43 -10.15 -10.97 3.55
N TYR A 44 -10.90 -11.17 2.48
CA TYR A 44 -12.17 -10.52 2.25
C TYR A 44 -13.18 -11.50 1.67
N PHE A 45 -14.46 -11.33 1.98
CA PHE A 45 -15.49 -12.32 1.61
C PHE A 45 -15.89 -12.25 0.12
N GLN A 46 -15.43 -11.24 -0.62
CA GLN A 46 -15.65 -11.10 -2.06
C GLN A 46 -14.33 -10.79 -2.78
N PRO A 47 -14.18 -11.16 -4.06
CA PRO A 47 -12.97 -10.82 -4.82
C PRO A 47 -12.94 -9.33 -5.15
N VAL A 48 -11.87 -8.63 -4.76
CA VAL A 48 -11.67 -7.21 -5.09
C VAL A 48 -10.67 -7.11 -6.24
N SER A 49 -10.91 -6.19 -7.18
CA SER A 49 -9.94 -5.90 -8.25
C SER A 49 -9.25 -4.57 -7.99
N ASP A 50 -8.06 -4.61 -7.44
CA ASP A 50 -7.14 -3.49 -7.24
C ASP A 50 -6.47 -3.16 -8.57
N ILE A 51 -6.74 -1.96 -9.09
CA ILE A 51 -6.39 -1.58 -10.46
C ILE A 51 -5.03 -0.91 -10.48
N ALA A 52 -4.84 0.12 -9.66
CA ALA A 52 -3.64 0.94 -9.66
C ALA A 52 -3.36 1.52 -8.27
N ALA A 53 -2.08 1.70 -7.98
CA ALA A 53 -1.59 2.44 -6.82
C ALA A 53 -0.86 3.69 -7.30
N VAL A 54 -1.12 4.82 -6.67
CA VAL A 54 -0.42 6.11 -6.88
C VAL A 54 0.17 6.54 -5.55
N TRP A 55 1.35 7.15 -5.54
CA TRP A 55 1.94 7.65 -4.30
C TRP A 55 2.64 8.98 -4.48
N GLY A 56 2.82 9.65 -3.36
CA GLY A 56 3.46 10.95 -3.28
C GLY A 56 4.01 11.24 -1.89
N PHE A 57 4.76 12.33 -1.82
CA PHE A 57 5.34 12.82 -0.57
C PHE A 57 4.81 14.20 -0.24
N GLN A 58 4.61 14.42 1.05
CA GLN A 58 4.26 15.73 1.58
C GLN A 58 5.23 16.08 2.70
N THR A 59 5.84 17.26 2.61
CA THR A 59 6.65 17.80 3.70
C THR A 59 5.74 18.46 4.72
N PRO A 60 5.64 17.93 5.96
CA PRO A 60 4.92 18.62 7.03
C PRO A 60 5.56 19.97 7.33
N THR A 61 4.77 20.92 7.81
CA THR A 61 5.25 22.23 8.24
C THR A 61 4.88 22.47 9.69
N GLN A 62 5.51 23.44 10.35
CA GLN A 62 5.13 23.79 11.73
C GLN A 62 3.65 24.20 11.85
N ALA A 63 3.11 24.88 10.82
CA ALA A 63 1.71 25.28 10.77
C ALA A 63 0.76 24.11 10.42
N ASN A 64 1.29 23.06 9.77
CA ASN A 64 0.55 21.87 9.43
C ASN A 64 1.39 20.60 9.67
N PRO A 65 1.52 20.18 10.94
CA PRO A 65 2.43 19.09 11.34
C PRO A 65 1.96 17.71 10.87
N ARG A 66 0.70 17.59 10.43
CA ARG A 66 0.13 16.37 9.82
C ARG A 66 0.03 16.47 8.31
N GLY A 67 0.53 17.57 7.73
CA GLY A 67 0.37 17.90 6.33
C GLY A 67 -1.09 18.07 5.91
N ALA A 68 -1.35 18.45 4.66
CA ALA A 68 -2.72 18.58 4.19
C ALA A 68 -3.40 17.20 4.18
N PRO A 69 -4.63 17.09 4.72
CA PRO A 69 -5.36 15.83 4.75
C PRO A 69 -5.88 15.48 3.35
N TYR A 70 -6.14 14.20 3.12
CA TYR A 70 -6.78 13.70 1.89
C TYR A 70 -6.01 13.97 0.59
N THR A 71 -4.69 14.14 0.66
CA THR A 71 -3.83 14.40 -0.51
C THR A 71 -2.56 13.56 -0.48
N LEU A 72 -2.06 13.24 -1.68
CA LEU A 72 -0.75 12.62 -1.84
C LEU A 72 0.41 13.59 -1.59
N GLY A 73 0.12 14.89 -1.41
CA GLY A 73 1.12 15.95 -1.48
C GLY A 73 1.60 16.12 -2.91
N HIS A 74 2.91 15.97 -3.11
CA HIS A 74 3.54 15.94 -4.42
C HIS A 74 3.47 14.55 -5.01
N PHE A 75 2.70 14.40 -6.09
CA PHE A 75 2.66 13.16 -6.87
C PHE A 75 4.08 12.76 -7.31
N THR A 76 4.46 11.54 -7.00
CA THR A 76 5.78 11.00 -7.34
C THR A 76 5.69 10.02 -8.49
N ASN A 77 4.87 8.98 -8.33
CA ASN A 77 4.73 7.95 -9.36
C ASN A 77 3.47 7.10 -9.13
N SER A 78 3.26 6.14 -10.04
CA SER A 78 2.16 5.19 -10.02
C SER A 78 2.59 3.81 -10.49
N SER A 79 1.83 2.79 -10.13
CA SER A 79 2.00 1.41 -10.59
C SER A 79 0.64 0.83 -10.95
N TYR A 80 0.56 0.22 -12.12
CA TYR A 80 -0.54 -0.70 -12.44
C TYR A 80 -0.39 -1.96 -11.59
N LEU A 81 -1.44 -2.36 -10.89
CA LEU A 81 -1.47 -3.60 -10.10
C LEU A 81 -2.00 -4.74 -10.98
N GLY A 82 -3.14 -4.50 -11.61
CA GLY A 82 -3.80 -5.44 -12.49
C GLY A 82 -4.15 -6.77 -11.83
N PRO A 83 -4.60 -7.75 -12.64
CA PRO A 83 -5.06 -9.06 -12.12
C PRO A 83 -3.97 -9.83 -11.38
N THR A 84 -2.71 -9.62 -11.73
CA THR A 84 -1.57 -10.37 -11.17
C THR A 84 -1.21 -9.94 -9.75
N LYS A 85 -1.45 -8.67 -9.40
CA LYS A 85 -1.14 -8.09 -8.08
C LYS A 85 -2.41 -7.68 -7.31
N SER A 86 -3.51 -8.38 -7.54
CA SER A 86 -4.78 -8.12 -6.88
C SER A 86 -5.44 -9.40 -6.38
N ASN A 87 -6.40 -9.27 -5.45
CA ASN A 87 -7.15 -10.37 -4.85
C ASN A 87 -6.25 -11.49 -4.30
N THR A 88 -5.13 -11.10 -3.67
CA THR A 88 -4.13 -12.00 -3.11
C THR A 88 -3.99 -11.77 -1.61
N LEU A 89 -3.85 -12.86 -0.84
CA LEU A 89 -3.52 -12.79 0.59
C LEU A 89 -2.06 -12.40 0.85
N LYS A 90 -1.21 -12.46 -0.17
CA LYS A 90 0.17 -11.97 -0.07
C LYS A 90 0.18 -10.47 -0.27
N ASN A 91 0.87 -9.77 0.62
CA ASN A 91 1.14 -8.35 0.47
C ASN A 91 1.75 -8.05 -0.91
N VAL A 92 1.37 -6.91 -1.46
CA VAL A 92 1.77 -6.50 -2.80
C VAL A 92 2.94 -5.54 -2.69
N THR A 93 4.06 -5.88 -3.31
CA THR A 93 5.25 -5.02 -3.31
C THR A 93 5.37 -4.22 -4.60
N ILE A 94 5.77 -2.97 -4.43
CA ILE A 94 6.06 -2.00 -5.49
C ILE A 94 7.46 -1.47 -5.22
N GLU A 95 8.32 -1.53 -6.22
CA GLU A 95 9.61 -0.87 -6.18
C GLU A 95 9.40 0.62 -6.51
N ALA A 96 9.71 1.49 -5.55
CA ALA A 96 9.51 2.92 -5.66
C ALA A 96 10.86 3.64 -5.50
N VAL A 97 10.93 4.88 -6.01
CA VAL A 97 12.15 5.68 -5.96
C VAL A 97 11.91 6.92 -5.09
N VAL A 98 12.80 7.05 -4.11
CA VAL A 98 13.42 8.25 -3.57
C VAL A 98 13.47 9.55 -4.40
N PRO A 99 12.52 10.51 -4.42
CA PRO A 99 12.78 11.76 -5.14
C PRO A 99 14.03 12.46 -4.58
N ALA A 100 14.92 12.92 -5.47
CA ALA A 100 16.19 13.53 -5.06
C ALA A 100 16.00 14.90 -4.36
N GLU A 101 14.86 15.55 -4.59
CA GLU A 101 14.49 16.84 -4.00
C GLU A 101 13.95 16.75 -2.56
N LEU A 102 13.75 15.55 -2.01
CA LEU A 102 13.35 15.43 -0.61
C LEU A 102 14.49 15.88 0.30
N LEU A 103 14.16 16.78 1.23
CA LEU A 103 15.13 17.35 2.17
C LEU A 103 15.62 16.30 3.16
N GLU A 104 16.93 16.04 3.16
CA GLU A 104 17.57 15.21 4.18
C GLU A 104 17.40 15.79 5.59
N GLY A 105 17.36 14.89 6.58
CA GLY A 105 17.16 15.20 7.99
C GLY A 105 15.73 15.56 8.36
N LYS A 106 14.76 15.38 7.45
CA LYS A 106 13.35 15.74 7.70
C LYS A 106 12.41 14.55 7.55
N ASP A 107 11.39 14.55 8.39
CA ASP A 107 10.25 13.66 8.23
C ASP A 107 9.41 14.09 7.03
N GLN A 108 8.94 13.10 6.27
CA GLN A 108 8.04 13.25 5.15
C GLN A 108 6.84 12.33 5.36
N LEU A 109 5.67 12.78 4.92
CA LEU A 109 4.50 11.93 4.83
C LEU A 109 4.51 11.25 3.46
N LEU A 110 4.73 9.94 3.46
CA LEU A 110 4.53 9.10 2.30
C LEU A 110 3.07 8.67 2.27
N SER A 111 2.36 9.10 1.23
CA SER A 111 0.95 8.76 1.03
C SER A 111 0.80 7.87 -0.20
N VAL A 112 -0.07 6.86 -0.13
CA VAL A 112 -0.48 6.04 -1.26
C VAL A 112 -2.00 6.12 -1.42
N ALA A 113 -2.50 6.09 -2.65
CA ALA A 113 -3.90 5.86 -2.95
C ALA A 113 -4.04 4.69 -3.92
N VAL A 114 -4.98 3.79 -3.64
CA VAL A 114 -5.28 2.61 -4.43
C VAL A 114 -6.71 2.71 -4.94
N MET A 115 -6.85 2.62 -6.26
CA MET A 115 -8.14 2.48 -6.92
C MET A 115 -8.45 1.00 -7.09
N SER A 116 -9.59 0.57 -6.59
CA SER A 116 -10.08 -0.80 -6.72
C SER A 116 -11.53 -0.81 -7.22
N THR A 117 -12.00 -1.96 -7.71
CA THR A 117 -13.41 -2.19 -8.01
C THR A 117 -13.96 -3.32 -7.15
N TYR A 118 -15.17 -3.11 -6.64
CA TYR A 118 -15.84 -4.05 -5.74
C TYR A 118 -17.04 -4.72 -6.44
N PRO A 119 -17.22 -6.04 -6.26
CA PRO A 119 -18.38 -6.77 -6.77
C PRO A 119 -19.66 -6.38 -5.98
N PRO A 120 -20.85 -6.69 -6.51
CA PRO A 120 -21.12 -7.39 -7.77
C PRO A 120 -21.13 -6.48 -9.01
N TYR A 121 -21.10 -5.15 -8.83
CA TYR A 121 -21.28 -4.20 -9.93
C TYR A 121 -19.98 -3.57 -10.45
N ALA A 122 -18.82 -4.05 -9.98
CA ALA A 122 -17.50 -3.46 -10.26
C ALA A 122 -17.45 -1.95 -9.96
N GLY A 123 -18.10 -1.53 -8.86
CA GLY A 123 -18.12 -0.13 -8.46
C GLY A 123 -16.71 0.36 -8.11
N PRO A 124 -16.22 1.47 -8.70
CA PRO A 124 -14.90 2.01 -8.40
C PRO A 124 -14.88 2.59 -6.98
N TRP A 125 -13.79 2.35 -6.27
CA TRP A 125 -13.57 2.84 -4.93
C TRP A 125 -12.09 3.16 -4.73
N THR A 126 -11.79 4.36 -4.24
CA THR A 126 -10.43 4.78 -3.92
C THR A 126 -10.24 4.82 -2.42
N GLN A 127 -9.21 4.15 -1.93
CA GLN A 127 -8.72 4.29 -0.55
C GLN A 127 -7.30 4.83 -0.59
N ALA A 128 -6.91 5.53 0.45
CA ALA A 128 -5.54 5.99 0.60
C ALA A 128 -4.99 5.55 1.95
N TRP A 129 -3.71 5.75 2.20
CA TRP A 129 -3.08 5.58 3.51
C TRP A 129 -1.83 6.45 3.51
N ASN A 130 -1.37 6.86 4.69
CA ASN A 130 -0.10 7.55 4.84
C ASN A 130 0.73 6.94 5.98
N VAL A 131 2.03 7.16 5.89
CA VAL A 131 3.00 6.85 6.93
C VAL A 131 4.03 7.98 7.00
N THR A 132 4.53 8.26 8.19
CA THR A 132 5.66 9.17 8.38
C THR A 132 6.95 8.40 8.15
N VAL A 133 7.82 8.91 7.29
CA VAL A 133 9.15 8.35 7.00
C VAL A 133 10.21 9.43 7.19
N HIS A 134 11.34 9.06 7.76
CA HIS A 134 12.48 9.96 7.91
C HIS A 134 13.37 9.92 6.66
N VAL A 135 13.69 11.08 6.08
CA VAL A 135 14.62 11.14 4.95
C VAL A 135 16.02 11.42 5.47
N GLY A 136 16.96 10.51 5.26
CA GLY A 136 18.32 10.69 5.77
C GLY A 136 19.29 9.57 5.41
N PRO A 137 20.57 9.71 5.82
CA PRO A 137 21.60 8.73 5.55
C PRO A 137 21.35 7.45 6.37
N GLY A 138 20.98 6.39 5.68
CA GLY A 138 20.76 5.07 6.24
C GLY A 138 20.16 4.19 5.17
N GLN A 139 20.79 3.05 4.87
CA GLN A 139 20.13 2.04 4.03
C GLN A 139 18.72 1.82 4.57
N ASN A 140 17.73 1.83 3.68
CA ASN A 140 16.31 1.63 4.01
C ASN A 140 16.16 0.62 5.16
N ASN A 141 15.95 1.15 6.37
CA ASN A 141 16.15 0.40 7.61
C ASN A 141 15.15 -0.78 7.68
N SER A 142 15.45 -1.82 8.47
CA SER A 142 14.53 -2.95 8.68
C SER A 142 13.26 -2.55 9.42
N ASP A 143 13.27 -1.41 10.10
CA ASP A 143 12.10 -0.86 10.77
C ASP A 143 11.09 -0.39 9.73
N LEU A 144 9.86 -0.90 9.84
CA LEU A 144 8.77 -0.59 8.94
C LEU A 144 7.75 0.31 9.63
N MET A 145 7.31 1.34 8.92
CA MET A 145 6.15 2.12 9.27
C MET A 145 4.95 1.55 8.53
N SER A 146 3.79 1.47 9.19
CA SER A 146 2.57 0.92 8.58
C SER A 146 1.31 1.62 9.05
N SER A 147 0.33 1.71 8.16
CA SER A 147 -1.02 2.21 8.44
C SER A 147 -2.05 1.25 7.82
N THR A 148 -3.13 0.93 8.56
CA THR A 148 -4.13 -0.07 8.18
C THR A 148 -5.57 0.38 8.48
N GLU A 149 -6.53 -0.23 7.77
CA GLU A 149 -8.00 -0.22 8.00
C GLU A 149 -8.72 1.13 7.79
N VAL A 150 -8.11 2.26 8.12
CA VAL A 150 -8.69 3.59 7.87
C VAL A 150 -7.92 4.25 6.73
N GLY A 151 -8.65 4.65 5.67
CA GLY A 151 -8.07 5.21 4.46
C GLY A 151 -7.34 6.55 4.64
N TRP A 152 -7.43 7.13 5.84
CA TRP A 152 -6.64 8.24 6.35
C TRP A 152 -6.76 8.16 7.87
N ASP A 153 -5.83 7.45 8.51
CA ASP A 153 -5.60 7.63 9.94
C ASP A 153 -4.59 8.77 10.11
N GLU A 154 -4.84 9.71 11.02
CA GLU A 154 -3.87 10.78 11.25
C GLU A 154 -2.62 10.18 11.89
N SER A 155 -1.55 10.04 11.11
CA SER A 155 -0.27 9.52 11.61
C SER A 155 0.24 10.36 12.80
N ALA A 156 0.98 9.71 13.69
CA ALA A 156 1.51 10.32 14.91
C ALA A 156 2.27 11.64 14.64
N ILE A 157 2.30 12.50 15.66
CA ILE A 157 2.90 13.85 15.64
C ILE A 157 4.33 13.77 15.11
N CYS A 158 4.62 14.48 14.01
CA CYS A 158 5.97 14.66 13.49
C CYS A 158 6.69 15.73 14.33
N TYR A 159 7.93 15.47 14.75
CA TYR A 159 8.75 16.45 15.46
C TYR A 159 9.57 17.27 14.44
N ALA A 160 9.55 18.60 14.60
CA ALA A 160 10.15 19.57 13.69
C ALA A 160 11.68 19.62 13.77
#